data_AF-A0A7W8AEX0-F1
#
_entry.id   AF-A0A7W8AEX0-F1
#
_cell.length_a   1.000
_cell.length_b   1.000
_cell.length_c   1.000
_cell.angle_alpha   90.00
_cell.angle_beta   90.00
_cell.angle_gamma   90.00
#
_symmetry.space_group_name_H-M   'P 1'
#
loop_
_entity.id
_entity.type
_entity.pdbx_description
1 polymer ?
#
loop_
_entity_poly.entity_id
_entity_poly.type
_entity_poly.pdbx_seq_one_letter_code
_entity_poly.pdbx_strand_id
1 'polypeptide(L)'
;MSTSPTSLPGVHHDLVASYTALTALTKHLAQAAGLPAVMLVADPDQPSGVAVERTDEDSPIPILTVGEHLLHGDADTPVGRIAAGTLAYALVSHEWQPTAWQRWTGRLTMVAFTVTIAGLLIALTSGSVRTLLLGSLAWSVGALADLALQRRGEYGIDRAAVRLLEQAGLNGFDCMHAMLVDLSERESAFYQRLGWIFSTVPPAAARVRALAVPSRYAPDRDGSRR
;
A
#
# COMPACT_ATOMS: atom_id res chain seq x y z
N MET A 1 -8.86 41.88 34.50
CA MET A 1 -9.59 40.61 34.33
C MET A 1 -8.63 39.61 33.70
N SER A 2 -8.04 38.72 34.50
CA SER A 2 -7.17 37.65 34.03
C SER A 2 -8.02 36.41 33.77
N THR A 3 -8.07 35.96 32.53
CA THR A 3 -8.55 34.62 32.17
C THR A 3 -7.40 33.64 32.38
N SER A 4 -7.42 32.93 33.51
CA SER A 4 -6.54 31.79 33.71
C SER A 4 -6.82 30.74 32.63
N PRO A 5 -5.80 30.22 31.93
CA PRO A 5 -6.01 29.11 31.00
C PRO A 5 -6.41 27.88 31.80
N THR A 6 -7.63 27.38 31.56
CA THR A 6 -8.07 26.07 32.02
C THR A 6 -7.26 25.03 31.24
N SER A 7 -6.11 24.65 31.78
CA SER A 7 -5.40 23.47 31.34
C SER A 7 -6.32 22.27 31.54
N LEU A 8 -6.56 21.49 30.48
CA LEU A 8 -7.28 20.21 30.51
C LEU A 8 -6.24 19.10 30.71
N PRO A 9 -5.93 18.69 31.96
CA PRO A 9 -4.91 17.69 32.24
C PRO A 9 -5.21 16.29 31.68
N GLY A 10 -6.45 16.00 31.23
CA GLY A 10 -6.83 14.68 30.71
C GLY A 10 -6.35 14.36 29.29
N VAL A 11 -6.31 15.35 28.40
CA VAL A 11 -6.10 15.11 26.95
C VAL A 11 -4.66 14.66 26.63
N HIS A 12 -3.69 15.11 27.40
CA HIS A 12 -2.28 14.77 27.16
C HIS A 12 -1.90 13.36 27.63
N HIS A 13 -2.56 12.81 28.65
CA HIS A 13 -2.25 11.46 29.15
C HIS A 13 -2.69 10.37 28.17
N ASP A 14 -3.85 10.54 27.54
CA ASP A 14 -4.40 9.58 26.58
C ASP A 14 -3.56 9.53 25.29
N LEU A 15 -3.02 10.67 24.86
CA LEU A 15 -2.11 10.77 23.70
C LEU A 15 -0.76 10.08 23.94
N VAL A 16 -0.18 10.24 25.13
CA VAL A 16 1.10 9.59 25.46
C VAL A 16 0.94 8.07 25.53
N ALA A 17 -0.14 7.58 26.13
CA ALA A 17 -0.43 6.14 26.18
C ALA A 17 -0.65 5.57 24.76
N SER A 18 -1.44 6.27 23.96
CA SER A 18 -1.71 5.99 22.54
C SER A 18 -0.41 5.88 21.72
N TYR A 19 0.47 6.88 21.82
CA TYR A 19 1.74 6.90 21.10
C TYR A 19 2.70 5.79 21.58
N THR A 20 2.67 5.48 22.88
CA THR A 20 3.49 4.40 23.45
C THR A 20 3.05 3.04 22.91
N ALA A 21 1.74 2.77 22.85
CA ALA A 21 1.19 1.54 22.28
C ALA A 21 1.54 1.40 20.80
N LEU A 22 1.37 2.47 20.01
CA LEU A 22 1.73 2.48 18.60
C LEU A 22 3.23 2.27 18.37
N THR A 23 4.08 2.88 19.21
CA THR A 23 5.53 2.70 19.17
C THR A 23 5.92 1.25 19.47
N ALA A 24 5.30 0.63 20.48
CA ALA A 24 5.53 -0.78 20.81
C ALA A 24 5.10 -1.71 19.68
N LEU A 25 3.93 -1.47 19.09
CA LEU A 25 3.44 -2.19 17.92
C LEU A 25 4.39 -2.06 16.72
N THR A 26 4.80 -0.83 16.39
CA THR A 26 5.75 -0.55 15.31
C THR A 26 7.06 -1.27 15.53
N LYS A 27 7.58 -1.27 16.77
CA LYS A 27 8.80 -2.00 17.13
C LYS A 27 8.65 -3.51 16.92
N HIS A 28 7.53 -4.12 17.34
CA HIS A 28 7.29 -5.54 17.13
C HIS A 28 7.19 -5.89 15.65
N LEU A 29 6.50 -5.08 14.85
CA LEU A 29 6.41 -5.28 13.40
C LEU A 29 7.76 -5.10 12.71
N ALA A 30 8.56 -4.10 13.10
CA ALA A 30 9.91 -3.90 12.60
C ALA A 30 10.80 -5.11 12.89
N GLN A 31 10.74 -5.65 14.11
CA GLN A 31 11.48 -6.85 14.50
C GLN A 31 11.04 -8.07 13.69
N ALA A 32 9.74 -8.26 13.49
CA ALA A 32 9.20 -9.34 12.67
C ALA A 32 9.62 -9.20 11.19
N ALA A 33 9.73 -7.98 10.68
CA ALA A 33 10.23 -7.67 9.34
C ALA A 33 11.77 -7.83 9.23
N GLY A 34 12.48 -7.99 10.33
CA GLY A 34 13.95 -8.05 10.35
C GLY A 34 14.61 -6.67 10.18
N LEU A 35 13.87 -5.59 10.42
CA LEU A 35 14.39 -4.23 10.36
C LEU A 35 15.08 -3.84 11.67
N PRO A 36 16.28 -3.23 11.62
CA PRO A 36 17.02 -2.87 12.83
C PRO A 36 16.37 -1.71 13.59
N ALA A 37 15.72 -0.78 12.87
CA ALA A 37 15.04 0.38 13.42
C ALA A 37 14.00 0.90 12.42
N VAL A 38 13.01 1.64 12.94
CA VAL A 38 12.00 2.37 12.18
C VAL A 38 11.78 3.69 12.92
N MET A 39 11.72 4.82 12.21
CA MET A 39 11.34 6.09 12.80
C MET A 39 9.83 6.29 12.64
N LEU A 40 9.15 6.59 13.74
CA LEU A 40 7.71 6.88 13.74
C LEU A 40 7.52 8.39 13.89
N VAL A 41 6.73 8.99 13.00
CA VAL A 41 6.36 10.41 13.02
C VAL A 41 4.84 10.50 13.01
N ALA A 42 4.25 11.25 13.93
CA ALA A 42 2.83 11.56 13.87
C ALA A 42 2.61 12.82 13.03
N ASP A 43 1.70 12.75 12.06
CA ASP A 43 1.32 13.88 11.21
C ASP A 43 -0.21 13.98 11.16
N PRO A 44 -0.81 15.05 11.71
CA PRO A 44 -2.26 15.23 11.69
C PRO A 44 -2.82 15.39 10.27
N ASP A 45 -2.00 15.83 9.32
CA ASP A 45 -2.42 16.08 7.95
C ASP A 45 -2.31 14.83 7.06
N GLN A 46 -1.82 13.69 7.58
CA GLN A 46 -1.65 12.45 6.81
C GLN A 46 -3.01 11.76 6.53
N PRO A 47 -3.57 11.89 5.31
CA PRO A 47 -4.95 11.47 5.04
C PRO A 47 -5.06 9.95 4.80
N SER A 48 -3.95 9.31 4.42
CA SER A 48 -3.88 7.89 4.04
C SER A 48 -3.66 6.92 5.20
N GLY A 49 -3.61 7.41 6.44
CA GLY A 49 -3.32 6.58 7.61
C GLY A 49 -1.83 6.45 7.87
N VAL A 50 -1.09 5.77 7.01
CA VAL A 50 0.39 5.68 7.13
C VAL A 50 1.04 5.94 5.77
N ALA A 51 2.12 6.71 5.75
CA ALA A 51 3.04 6.82 4.63
C ALA A 51 4.42 6.31 5.05
N VAL A 52 5.13 5.66 4.12
CA VAL A 52 6.53 5.29 4.32
C VAL A 52 7.40 6.15 3.42
N GLU A 53 8.30 6.89 4.03
CA GLU A 53 9.33 7.63 3.32
C GLU A 53 10.65 6.88 3.42
N ARG A 54 11.36 6.87 2.29
CA ARG A 54 12.76 6.45 2.26
C ARG A 54 13.58 7.70 2.54
N THR A 55 14.30 7.73 3.66
CA THR A 55 15.46 8.62 3.74
C THR A 55 16.49 8.19 2.69
N ASP A 56 17.36 9.13 2.29
CA ASP A 56 18.44 8.94 1.31
C ASP A 56 19.14 7.57 1.40
N GLU A 57 19.80 7.16 0.31
CA GLU A 57 20.54 5.86 0.22
C GLU A 57 21.47 5.59 1.42
N ASP A 58 21.92 6.64 2.12
CA ASP A 58 22.81 6.58 3.28
C ASP A 58 22.10 6.32 4.63
N SER A 59 20.77 6.44 4.70
CA SER A 59 19.99 6.15 5.92
C SER A 59 18.98 5.03 5.65
N PRO A 60 19.32 3.78 6.02
CA PRO A 60 18.47 2.62 5.78
C PRO A 60 17.26 2.53 6.72
N ILE A 61 17.01 3.55 7.55
CA ILE A 61 15.93 3.55 8.53
C ILE A 61 14.65 4.09 7.86
N PRO A 62 13.61 3.27 7.65
CA PRO A 62 12.36 3.77 7.09
C PRO A 62 11.66 4.71 8.07
N ILE A 63 11.06 5.78 7.52
CA ILE A 63 10.24 6.73 8.28
C ILE A 63 8.78 6.40 8.02
N LEU A 64 8.04 6.10 9.08
CA LEU A 64 6.60 5.89 9.07
C LEU A 64 5.89 7.13 9.59
N THR A 65 5.26 7.87 8.68
CA THR A 65 4.42 9.01 9.01
C THR A 65 2.99 8.50 9.22
N VAL A 66 2.44 8.69 10.42
CA VAL A 66 1.15 8.13 10.86
C VAL A 66 0.15 9.25 11.15
N GLY A 67 -1.04 9.12 10.58
CA GLY A 67 -2.18 10.00 10.80
C GLY A 67 -2.69 9.93 12.23
N GLU A 68 -3.11 11.08 12.77
CA GLU A 68 -3.61 11.21 14.15
C GLU A 68 -4.73 10.22 14.48
N HIS A 69 -5.61 9.92 13.51
CA HIS A 69 -6.71 8.99 13.66
C HIS A 69 -6.29 7.53 13.94
N LEU A 70 -5.03 7.16 13.69
CA LEU A 70 -4.48 5.84 14.02
C LEU A 70 -3.75 5.81 15.37
N LEU A 71 -3.58 6.96 16.04
CA LEU A 71 -2.90 7.01 17.33
C LEU A 71 -3.76 6.35 18.43
N HIS A 72 -5.08 6.40 18.32
CA HIS A 72 -6.00 6.12 19.43
C HIS A 72 -6.48 4.66 19.58
N GLY A 73 -5.59 3.67 19.50
CA GLY A 73 -6.00 2.28 19.65
C GLY A 73 -4.92 1.32 20.14
N ASP A 74 -5.27 0.50 21.13
CA ASP A 74 -4.52 -0.72 21.44
C ASP A 74 -4.80 -1.79 20.38
N ALA A 75 -3.85 -2.68 20.08
CA ALA A 75 -3.94 -3.66 18.99
C ALA A 75 -5.17 -4.58 19.07
N ASP A 76 -5.71 -4.79 20.27
CA ASP A 76 -6.93 -5.58 20.49
C ASP A 76 -8.23 -4.80 20.17
N THR A 77 -8.15 -3.48 20.08
CA THR A 77 -9.29 -2.60 19.72
C THR A 77 -9.47 -2.53 18.21
N PRO A 78 -10.67 -2.18 17.71
CA PRO A 78 -10.88 -1.95 16.28
C PRO A 78 -9.88 -0.96 15.67
N VAL A 79 -9.57 0.13 16.36
CA VAL A 79 -8.64 1.17 15.89
C VAL A 79 -7.20 0.65 15.85
N GLY A 80 -6.75 -0.09 16.86
CA GLY A 80 -5.40 -0.65 16.86
C GLY A 80 -5.22 -1.77 15.83
N ARG A 81 -6.27 -2.53 15.50
CA ARG A 81 -6.24 -3.49 14.37
C ARG A 81 -6.07 -2.77 13.03
N ILE A 82 -6.77 -1.65 12.83
CA ILE A 82 -6.58 -0.79 11.65
C ILE A 82 -5.12 -0.31 11.62
N ALA A 83 -4.62 0.27 12.71
CA ALA A 83 -3.25 0.76 12.80
C ALA A 83 -2.20 -0.34 12.51
N ALA A 84 -2.38 -1.54 13.09
CA ALA A 84 -1.53 -2.69 12.85
C ALA A 84 -1.53 -3.11 11.37
N GLY A 85 -2.72 -3.23 10.77
CA GLY A 85 -2.86 -3.52 9.34
C GLY A 85 -2.16 -2.49 8.47
N THR A 86 -2.39 -1.19 8.73
CA THR A 86 -1.78 -0.10 7.97
C THR A 86 -0.26 -0.09 8.09
N LEU A 87 0.29 -0.24 9.31
CA LEU A 87 1.74 -0.31 9.55
C LEU A 87 2.39 -1.50 8.85
N ALA A 88 1.80 -2.69 8.97
CA ALA A 88 2.32 -3.90 8.35
C ALA A 88 2.29 -3.80 6.82
N TYR A 89 1.19 -3.30 6.26
CA TYR A 89 1.08 -3.03 4.83
C TYR A 89 2.14 -2.03 4.37
N ALA A 90 2.31 -0.93 5.11
CA ALA A 90 3.28 0.11 4.80
C ALA A 90 4.71 -0.45 4.76
N LEU A 91 5.14 -1.19 5.79
CA LEU A 91 6.45 -1.84 5.87
C LEU A 91 6.69 -2.81 4.70
N VAL A 92 5.72 -3.68 4.42
CA VAL A 92 5.85 -4.66 3.33
C VAL A 92 5.87 -3.98 1.96
N SER A 93 5.04 -2.96 1.74
CA SER A 93 4.98 -2.22 0.48
C SER A 93 6.29 -1.49 0.19
N HIS A 94 6.97 -0.99 1.23
CA HIS A 94 8.26 -0.32 1.12
C HIS A 94 9.37 -1.25 0.62
N GLU A 95 9.38 -2.49 1.08
CA GLU A 95 10.34 -3.50 0.65
C GLU A 95 9.91 -4.24 -0.63
N TRP A 96 8.67 -4.04 -1.08
CA TRP A 96 8.11 -4.82 -2.16
C TRP A 96 8.81 -4.51 -3.48
N GLN A 97 9.65 -5.44 -3.92
CA GLN A 97 10.25 -5.38 -5.24
C GLN A 97 9.39 -6.14 -6.24
N PRO A 98 8.97 -5.51 -7.35
CA PRO A 98 8.34 -6.24 -8.44
C PRO A 98 9.29 -7.34 -8.94
N THR A 99 8.73 -8.52 -9.17
CA THR A 99 9.46 -9.66 -9.72
C THR A 99 10.16 -9.30 -11.03
N ALA A 100 11.21 -10.04 -11.41
CA ALA A 100 11.88 -9.81 -12.70
C ALA A 100 10.87 -9.82 -13.87
N TRP A 101 9.89 -10.72 -13.84
CA TRP A 101 8.81 -10.76 -14.81
C TRP A 101 7.97 -9.47 -14.84
N GLN A 102 7.52 -8.97 -13.69
CA GLN A 102 6.77 -7.70 -13.61
C GLN A 102 7.59 -6.50 -14.11
N ARG A 103 8.90 -6.47 -13.83
CA ARG A 103 9.80 -5.44 -14.37
C ARG A 103 9.93 -5.54 -15.89
N TRP A 104 10.04 -6.74 -16.43
CA TRP A 104 10.10 -6.98 -17.86
C TRP A 104 8.79 -6.58 -18.57
N THR A 105 7.64 -6.92 -18.02
CA THR A 105 6.35 -6.53 -18.60
C THR A 105 6.13 -5.02 -18.59
N GLY A 106 6.54 -4.32 -17.53
CA GLY A 106 6.51 -2.85 -17.48
C GLY A 106 7.42 -2.19 -18.53
N ARG A 107 8.55 -2.82 -18.85
CA ARG A 107 9.41 -2.36 -19.97
C ARG A 107 8.76 -2.62 -21.33
N LEU A 108 8.08 -3.75 -21.50
CA LEU A 108 7.37 -4.07 -22.73
C LEU A 108 6.21 -3.11 -23.00
N THR A 109 5.49 -2.65 -21.97
CA THR A 109 4.48 -1.60 -22.14
C THR A 109 5.10 -0.27 -22.56
N MET A 110 6.25 0.13 -21.98
CA MET A 110 6.98 1.30 -22.49
C MET A 110 7.36 1.14 -23.96
N VAL A 111 7.92 -0.01 -24.37
CA VAL A 111 8.27 -0.25 -25.78
C VAL A 111 7.02 -0.20 -26.68
N ALA A 112 5.91 -0.80 -26.24
CA ALA A 112 4.65 -0.74 -26.96
C ALA A 112 4.12 0.70 -27.09
N PHE A 113 4.34 1.56 -26.08
CA PHE A 113 4.05 3.01 -26.17
C PHE A 113 4.81 3.66 -27.31
N THR A 114 6.14 3.47 -27.31
CA THR A 114 7.03 4.11 -28.29
C THR A 114 6.72 3.65 -29.70
N VAL A 115 6.44 2.35 -29.87
CA VAL A 115 6.02 1.77 -31.15
C VAL A 115 4.66 2.32 -31.58
N THR A 116 3.71 2.51 -30.65
CA THR A 116 2.39 3.08 -30.95
C THR A 116 2.51 4.54 -31.38
N ILE A 117 3.32 5.35 -30.69
CA ILE A 117 3.58 6.75 -31.08
C ILE A 117 4.27 6.82 -32.44
N ALA A 118 5.29 6.00 -32.68
CA ALA A 118 5.96 5.94 -33.98
C ALA A 118 4.97 5.53 -35.09
N GLY A 119 4.12 4.55 -34.82
CA GLY A 119 3.04 4.13 -35.71
C GLY A 119 2.01 5.22 -35.96
N LEU A 120 1.66 6.02 -34.94
CA LEU A 120 0.77 7.18 -35.05
C LEU A 120 1.37 8.25 -35.97
N LEU A 121 2.66 8.57 -35.79
CA LEU A 121 3.38 9.54 -36.61
C LEU A 121 3.46 9.09 -38.08
N ILE A 122 3.72 7.80 -38.32
CA ILE A 122 3.71 7.21 -39.67
C ILE A 122 2.29 7.21 -40.26
N ALA A 123 1.27 6.95 -39.45
CA ALA A 123 -0.12 6.95 -39.90
C ALA A 123 -0.63 8.36 -40.25
N LEU A 124 -0.18 9.38 -39.51
CA LEU A 124 -0.46 10.79 -39.82
C LEU A 124 0.17 11.22 -41.14
N THR A 125 1.34 10.69 -41.50
CA THR A 125 1.99 10.99 -42.80
C THR A 125 1.44 10.14 -43.95
N SER A 126 0.95 8.93 -43.68
CA SER A 126 0.44 8.00 -44.72
C SER A 126 -1.08 8.00 -44.89
N GLY A 127 -1.84 8.67 -44.01
CA GLY A 127 -3.31 8.76 -44.07
C GLY A 127 -4.06 7.48 -43.72
N SER A 128 -3.38 6.45 -43.19
CA SER A 128 -3.99 5.14 -42.92
C SER A 128 -4.68 5.09 -41.55
N VAL A 129 -6.01 5.17 -41.53
CA VAL A 129 -6.81 5.04 -40.31
C VAL A 129 -6.65 3.67 -39.64
N ARG A 130 -6.33 2.61 -40.42
CA ARG A 130 -6.20 1.24 -39.91
C ARG A 130 -4.98 1.05 -38.99
N THR A 131 -3.86 1.70 -39.30
CA THR A 131 -2.66 1.65 -38.44
C THR A 131 -2.88 2.41 -37.13
N LEU A 132 -3.65 3.51 -37.15
CA LEU A 132 -4.07 4.22 -35.93
C LEU A 132 -4.90 3.31 -35.02
N LEU A 133 -5.94 2.66 -35.56
CA LEU A 133 -6.83 1.79 -34.78
C LEU A 133 -6.07 0.60 -34.17
N LEU A 134 -5.23 -0.09 -34.95
CA LEU A 134 -4.44 -1.23 -34.45
C LEU A 134 -3.43 -0.80 -33.38
N GLY A 135 -2.76 0.34 -33.57
CA GLY A 135 -1.84 0.91 -32.58
C GLY A 135 -2.56 1.23 -31.26
N SER A 136 -3.70 1.93 -31.33
CA SER A 136 -4.49 2.27 -30.15
C SER A 136 -5.01 1.04 -29.39
N LEU A 137 -5.38 -0.02 -30.10
CA LEU A 137 -5.86 -1.26 -29.50
C LEU A 137 -4.72 -1.99 -28.79
N ALA A 138 -3.56 -2.13 -29.45
CA ALA A 138 -2.39 -2.76 -28.87
C ALA A 138 -1.92 -2.02 -27.60
N TRP A 139 -1.92 -0.68 -27.64
CA TRP A 139 -1.63 0.16 -26.48
C TRP A 139 -2.60 -0.08 -25.33
N SER A 140 -3.90 -0.04 -25.61
CA SER A 140 -4.93 -0.20 -24.58
C SER A 140 -4.86 -1.56 -23.90
N VAL A 141 -4.65 -2.63 -24.68
CA VAL A 141 -4.49 -3.99 -24.14
C VAL A 141 -3.22 -4.09 -23.29
N GLY A 142 -2.10 -3.51 -23.74
CA GLY A 142 -0.85 -3.48 -22.99
C GLY A 142 -1.00 -2.74 -21.65
N ALA A 143 -1.60 -1.55 -21.67
CA ALA A 143 -1.85 -0.76 -20.46
C ALA A 143 -2.76 -1.50 -19.47
N LEU A 144 -3.83 -2.15 -19.95
CA LEU A 144 -4.70 -2.96 -19.10
C LEU A 144 -3.97 -4.18 -18.51
N ALA A 145 -3.08 -4.82 -19.26
CA ALA A 145 -2.28 -5.94 -18.77
C ALA A 145 -1.31 -5.51 -17.68
N ASP A 146 -0.65 -4.36 -17.84
CA ASP A 146 0.25 -3.80 -16.81
C ASP A 146 -0.51 -3.41 -15.53
N LEU A 147 -1.66 -2.74 -15.67
CA LEU A 147 -2.55 -2.47 -14.53
C LEU A 147 -2.98 -3.76 -13.82
N ALA A 148 -3.32 -4.81 -14.56
CA ALA A 148 -3.68 -6.09 -13.97
C ALA A 148 -2.50 -6.75 -13.21
N LEU A 149 -1.27 -6.60 -13.69
CA LEU A 149 -0.07 -7.11 -13.03
C LEU A 149 0.28 -6.32 -11.77
N GLN A 150 0.10 -5.01 -11.78
CA GLN A 150 0.30 -4.15 -10.61
C GLN A 150 -0.73 -4.47 -9.53
N ARG A 151 -2.01 -4.64 -9.88
CA ARG A 151 -3.06 -5.08 -8.92
C ARG A 151 -2.77 -6.46 -8.32
N ARG A 152 -2.13 -7.36 -9.06
CA ARG A 152 -1.67 -8.64 -8.49
C ARG A 152 -0.54 -8.45 -7.48
N GLY A 153 0.32 -7.46 -7.70
CA GLY A 153 1.32 -7.02 -6.73
C GLY A 153 0.68 -6.58 -5.42
N GLU A 154 -0.35 -5.74 -5.50
CA GLU A 154 -1.13 -5.27 -4.34
C GLU A 154 -1.69 -6.43 -3.49
N TYR A 155 -2.32 -7.43 -4.12
CA TYR A 155 -2.78 -8.62 -3.39
C TYR A 155 -1.63 -9.45 -2.80
N GLY A 156 -0.44 -9.38 -3.40
CA GLY A 156 0.78 -10.00 -2.89
C GLY A 156 1.29 -9.31 -1.63
N ILE A 157 1.29 -7.97 -1.64
CA ILE A 157 1.60 -7.11 -0.50
C ILE A 157 0.63 -7.39 0.64
N ASP A 158 -0.68 -7.45 0.36
CA ASP A 158 -1.72 -7.75 1.36
C ASP A 158 -1.43 -9.05 2.13
N ARG A 159 -1.11 -10.12 1.40
CA ARG A 159 -0.78 -11.42 2.02
C ARG A 159 0.55 -11.41 2.75
N ALA A 160 1.52 -10.66 2.26
CA ALA A 160 2.79 -10.51 2.97
C ALA A 160 2.61 -9.70 4.27
N ALA A 161 1.74 -8.70 4.28
CA ALA A 161 1.36 -7.96 5.48
C ALA A 161 0.64 -8.84 6.51
N VAL A 162 -0.31 -9.70 6.06
CA VAL A 162 -0.92 -10.72 6.93
C VAL A 162 0.13 -11.58 7.61
N ARG A 163 1.09 -12.12 6.85
CA ARG A 163 2.18 -12.96 7.39
C ARG A 163 3.08 -12.20 8.37
N LEU A 164 3.38 -10.94 8.08
CA LEU A 164 4.16 -10.09 8.98
C LEU A 164 3.45 -9.89 10.33
N LEU A 165 2.14 -9.67 10.30
CA LEU A 165 1.32 -9.54 11.49
C LEU A 165 1.27 -10.85 12.30
N GLU A 166 1.11 -11.99 11.62
CA GLU A 166 1.16 -13.32 12.24
C GLU A 166 2.53 -13.61 12.89
N GLN A 167 3.63 -13.21 12.24
CA GLN A 167 4.98 -13.30 12.80
C GLN A 167 5.18 -12.40 14.04
N ALA A 168 4.48 -11.27 14.09
CA ALA A 168 4.43 -10.40 15.25
C ALA A 168 3.46 -10.90 16.35
N GLY A 169 2.84 -12.08 16.18
CA GLY A 169 1.93 -12.68 17.16
C GLY A 169 0.51 -12.11 17.13
N LEU A 170 0.14 -11.38 16.08
CA LEU A 170 -1.18 -10.77 15.90
C LEU A 170 -2.06 -11.61 14.96
N ASN A 171 -3.39 -11.46 15.07
CA ASN A 171 -4.30 -12.02 14.07
C ASN A 171 -4.21 -11.19 12.77
N GLY A 172 -3.34 -11.62 11.86
CA GLY A 172 -3.01 -10.88 10.65
C GLY A 172 -4.21 -10.68 9.71
N PHE A 173 -5.10 -11.67 9.60
CA PHE A 173 -6.31 -11.53 8.80
C PHE A 173 -7.24 -10.46 9.37
N ASP A 174 -7.53 -10.50 10.67
CA ASP A 174 -8.42 -9.52 11.32
C ASP A 174 -7.88 -8.09 11.21
N CYS A 175 -6.57 -7.91 11.38
CA CYS A 175 -5.92 -6.60 11.27
C CYS A 175 -5.98 -6.05 9.84
N MET A 176 -5.60 -6.87 8.84
CA MET A 176 -5.67 -6.45 7.43
C MET A 176 -7.11 -6.23 6.96
N HIS A 177 -8.05 -7.05 7.42
CA HIS A 177 -9.46 -6.87 7.13
C HIS A 177 -9.98 -5.55 7.71
N ALA A 178 -9.67 -5.25 8.99
CA ALA A 178 -10.05 -4.00 9.62
C ALA A 178 -9.51 -2.78 8.86
N MET A 179 -8.23 -2.79 8.48
CA MET A 179 -7.62 -1.75 7.65
C MET A 179 -8.36 -1.56 6.32
N LEU A 180 -8.69 -2.65 5.61
CA LEU A 180 -9.37 -2.54 4.32
C LEU A 180 -10.84 -2.09 4.44
N VAL A 181 -11.53 -2.45 5.52
CA VAL A 181 -12.87 -1.94 5.79
C VAL A 181 -12.83 -0.45 6.01
N ASP A 182 -11.93 0.04 6.87
CA ASP A 182 -11.71 1.49 7.09
C ASP A 182 -11.34 2.21 5.78
N LEU A 183 -10.45 1.64 4.98
CA LEU A 183 -10.11 2.19 3.65
C LEU A 183 -11.34 2.27 2.74
N SER A 184 -12.19 1.23 2.74
CA SER A 184 -13.39 1.19 1.88
C SER A 184 -14.39 2.29 2.20
N GLU A 185 -14.47 2.72 3.46
CA GLU A 185 -15.36 3.81 3.90
C GLU A 185 -14.86 5.18 3.41
N ARG A 186 -13.56 5.31 3.13
CA ARG A 186 -12.93 6.53 2.61
C ARG A 186 -12.87 6.57 1.09
N GLU A 187 -13.03 5.43 0.42
CA GLU A 187 -13.06 5.36 -1.05
C GLU A 187 -14.33 6.03 -1.61
N SER A 188 -14.18 6.87 -2.63
CA SER A 188 -15.35 7.44 -3.31
C SER A 188 -16.17 6.37 -4.03
N ALA A 189 -17.49 6.52 -4.06
CA ALA A 189 -18.38 5.61 -4.78
C ALA A 189 -18.05 5.52 -6.30
N PHE A 190 -17.53 6.61 -6.88
CA PHE A 190 -17.05 6.61 -8.27
C PHE A 190 -15.83 5.69 -8.42
N TYR A 191 -14.86 5.79 -7.50
CA TYR A 191 -13.67 4.95 -7.51
C TYR A 191 -14.01 3.47 -7.39
N GLN A 192 -14.89 3.11 -6.43
CA GLN A 192 -15.32 1.73 -6.20
C GLN A 192 -15.99 1.10 -7.44
N ARG A 193 -16.70 1.90 -8.25
CA ARG A 193 -17.41 1.41 -9.44
C ARG A 193 -16.52 1.36 -10.68
N LEU A 194 -15.85 2.47 -11.00
CA LEU A 194 -15.19 2.65 -12.30
C LEU A 194 -13.77 3.23 -12.20
N GLY A 195 -13.49 4.10 -11.22
CA GLY A 195 -12.19 4.75 -11.12
C GLY A 195 -11.03 3.76 -10.96
N TRP A 196 -11.29 2.61 -10.33
CA TRP A 196 -10.29 1.56 -10.18
C TRP A 196 -9.82 0.93 -11.50
N ILE A 197 -10.60 1.02 -12.60
CA ILE A 197 -10.21 0.47 -13.92
C ILE A 197 -8.93 1.11 -14.43
N PHE A 198 -8.70 2.39 -14.08
CA PHE A 198 -7.52 3.16 -14.46
C PHE A 198 -6.52 3.30 -13.30
N SER A 199 -6.80 2.68 -12.16
CA SER A 199 -5.93 2.67 -10.98
C SER A 199 -5.08 1.41 -10.92
N THR A 200 -3.86 1.59 -10.43
CA THR A 200 -2.91 0.53 -10.10
C THR A 200 -3.33 -0.20 -8.82
N VAL A 201 -4.01 0.49 -7.92
CA VAL A 201 -4.53 -0.03 -6.65
C VAL A 201 -5.96 -0.54 -6.85
N PRO A 202 -6.27 -1.80 -6.54
CA PRO A 202 -7.63 -2.31 -6.59
C PRO A 202 -8.48 -1.75 -5.42
N PRO A 203 -9.82 -1.69 -5.56
CA PRO A 203 -10.69 -1.24 -4.46
C PRO A 203 -10.52 -2.12 -3.23
N ALA A 204 -10.68 -1.53 -2.05
CA ALA A 204 -10.54 -2.24 -0.78
C ALA A 204 -11.45 -3.48 -0.70
N ALA A 205 -12.70 -3.39 -1.18
CA ALA A 205 -13.61 -4.54 -1.22
C ALA A 205 -13.09 -5.70 -2.11
N ALA A 206 -12.35 -5.41 -3.18
CA ALA A 206 -11.73 -6.44 -4.01
C ALA A 206 -10.53 -7.09 -3.29
N ARG A 207 -9.74 -6.30 -2.56
CA ARG A 207 -8.63 -6.77 -1.72
C ARG A 207 -9.12 -7.67 -0.58
N VAL A 208 -10.22 -7.31 0.10
CA VAL A 208 -10.87 -8.16 1.12
C VAL A 208 -11.26 -9.52 0.55
N ARG A 209 -11.92 -9.55 -0.61
CA ARG A 209 -12.26 -10.81 -1.29
C ARG A 209 -11.03 -11.64 -1.64
N ALA A 210 -9.94 -10.99 -2.08
CA ALA A 210 -8.70 -11.66 -2.46
C ALA A 210 -7.92 -12.21 -1.25
N LEU A 211 -8.06 -11.59 -0.08
CA LEU A 211 -7.53 -12.06 1.20
C LEU A 211 -8.26 -13.32 1.70
N ALA A 212 -9.59 -13.37 1.54
CA ALA A 212 -10.41 -14.50 1.99
C ALA A 212 -10.18 -15.79 1.19
N VAL A 213 -9.58 -15.71 0.00
CA VAL A 213 -9.25 -16.89 -0.81
C VAL A 213 -7.92 -17.47 -0.35
N PRO A 214 -7.86 -18.73 0.13
CA PRO A 214 -6.61 -19.38 0.49
C PRO A 214 -5.65 -19.35 -0.69
N SER A 215 -4.45 -18.82 -0.48
CA SER A 215 -3.44 -18.71 -1.52
C SER A 215 -3.02 -20.11 -2.00
N ARG A 216 -3.42 -20.50 -3.22
CA ARG A 216 -2.86 -21.68 -3.91
C ARG A 216 -1.42 -21.45 -4.41
N TYR A 217 -0.91 -20.22 -4.27
CA TYR A 217 0.41 -19.78 -4.71
C TYR A 217 1.10 -19.05 -3.56
N ALA A 218 1.55 -19.79 -2.55
CA ALA A 218 2.67 -19.31 -1.75
C ALA A 218 3.94 -19.62 -2.57
N PRO A 219 4.64 -18.63 -3.16
CA PRO A 219 5.97 -18.91 -3.64
C PRO A 219 6.81 -19.31 -2.43
N ASP A 220 7.39 -20.50 -2.47
CA ASP A 220 8.47 -20.91 -1.57
C ASP A 220 9.51 -19.79 -1.58
N ARG A 221 9.55 -19.01 -0.49
CA ARG A 221 10.73 -18.21 -0.15
C ARG A 221 11.75 -19.15 0.47
N ASP A 222 12.22 -20.10 -0.33
CA ASP A 222 13.44 -20.86 -0.04
C ASP A 222 14.38 -20.68 -1.23
N GLY A 223 15.11 -19.56 -1.21
CA GLY A 223 15.94 -19.22 -2.36
C GLY A 223 16.58 -17.84 -2.31
N SER A 224 17.20 -17.46 -1.19
CA SER A 224 18.47 -16.69 -1.14
C SER A 224 18.64 -15.97 0.20
N ARG A 225 19.23 -16.65 1.18
CA ARG A 225 20.24 -16.00 2.04
C ARG A 225 21.59 -16.27 1.37
N ARG A 226 22.16 -15.23 0.76
CA ARG A 226 23.59 -15.09 0.47
C ARG A 226 23.95 -13.63 0.72
#